data_AF-A0A6Y3EB02-F1
#
_entry.id   AF-A0A6Y3EB02-F1
#
_cell.length_a   1.000
_cell.length_b   1.000
_cell.length_c   1.000
_cell.angle_alpha   90.00
_cell.angle_beta   90.00
_cell.angle_gamma   90.00
#
_symmetry.space_group_name_H-M   'P 1'
#
loop_
_entity.id
_entity.type
_entity.pdbx_description
1 polymer ?
#
loop_
_entity_poly.entity_id
_entity_poly.type
_entity_poly.pdbx_seq_one_letter_code
_entity_poly.pdbx_strand_id
1 'polypeptide(L)'
;MPVTLSFGNRHNYEINHSRLARLMSPDKEEALYMGVWDRFKDCFRTHKKKEVLEVLYILIHGCERENQAELNVDTVGMEKIHAFAQLKQYADPSQQDRFVMRFDMNQTQVLFEFDGRVIDKCNLHRILNVSENCIFKVMEEDEEELFLKICIKYGEKISRYPELLKNFAFKLRQAVNEDDEIKDEVYKLMRSGEDRKMACVEWNGTLTDSEMDKLRCLQMGSFEISTQFFKMGYWELEGEVLFDMFHPTLIYLLQGYTPSLSCDFTEANTMLLSDALNKDDDDYRNN
;
A
#
# COMPACT_ATOMS: atom_id res chain seq x y z
N MET A 1 46.27 -1.14 -7.33
CA MET A 1 46.77 -0.22 -6.28
C MET A 1 45.68 0.79 -5.96
N PRO A 2 45.33 1.04 -4.68
CA PRO A 2 44.39 2.09 -4.29
C PRO A 2 44.99 3.48 -4.52
N VAL A 3 44.13 4.46 -4.82
CA VAL A 3 44.50 5.86 -5.05
C VAL A 3 43.95 6.67 -3.87
N THR A 4 44.81 7.47 -3.24
CA THR A 4 44.43 8.28 -2.08
C THR A 4 44.05 9.68 -2.55
N LEU A 5 42.80 10.09 -2.36
CA LEU A 5 42.34 11.45 -2.66
C LEU A 5 42.37 12.31 -1.39
N SER A 6 42.95 13.49 -1.50
CA SER A 6 43.03 14.49 -0.43
C SER A 6 42.30 15.76 -0.90
N PHE A 7 41.24 16.14 -0.19
CA PHE A 7 40.38 17.28 -0.55
C PHE A 7 40.65 18.52 0.32
N GLY A 8 41.88 18.67 0.83
CA GLY A 8 42.31 19.83 1.61
C GLY A 8 41.80 19.86 3.07
N ASN A 9 40.89 18.96 3.42
CA ASN A 9 40.58 18.54 4.78
C ASN A 9 41.57 17.43 5.20
N ARG A 10 41.97 17.38 6.48
CA ARG A 10 43.01 16.46 7.00
C ARG A 10 42.64 14.95 6.95
N HIS A 11 41.66 14.57 6.14
CA HIS A 11 41.18 13.20 5.97
C HIS A 11 41.55 12.72 4.57
N ASN A 12 42.38 11.68 4.53
CA ASN A 12 42.77 11.00 3.30
C ASN A 12 41.77 9.89 3.02
N TYR A 13 41.15 9.90 1.84
CA TYR A 13 40.22 8.85 1.42
C TYR A 13 40.95 7.87 0.50
N GLU A 14 41.12 6.64 0.96
CA GLU A 14 41.60 5.55 0.10
C GLU A 14 40.46 5.06 -0.80
N ILE A 15 40.63 5.27 -2.09
CA ILE A 15 39.62 4.96 -3.10
C ILE A 15 40.22 3.92 -4.04
N ASN A 16 39.55 2.78 -4.17
CA ASN A 16 39.97 1.75 -5.12
C ASN A 16 39.70 2.21 -6.57
N HIS A 17 40.41 1.61 -7.52
CA HIS A 17 40.32 1.98 -8.93
C HIS A 17 38.89 1.89 -9.50
N SER A 18 38.07 0.96 -8.99
CA SER A 18 36.67 0.81 -9.41
C SER A 18 35.79 1.97 -8.91
N ARG A 19 36.01 2.51 -7.72
CA ARG A 19 35.30 3.69 -7.21
C ARG A 19 35.72 4.98 -7.92
N LEU A 20 36.99 5.06 -8.32
CA LEU A 20 37.53 6.21 -9.05
C LEU A 20 37.00 6.26 -10.50
N ALA A 21 36.88 5.10 -11.16
CA ALA A 21 36.21 5.00 -12.46
C ALA A 21 34.71 5.33 -12.38
N ARG A 22 34.03 5.05 -11.25
CA ARG A 22 32.61 5.35 -11.01
C ARG A 22 32.31 6.83 -10.76
N LEU A 23 33.17 7.53 -10.03
CA LEU A 23 33.08 8.98 -9.82
C LEU A 23 33.33 9.77 -11.11
N MET A 24 34.06 9.17 -12.04
CA MET A 24 34.39 9.71 -13.35
C MET A 24 33.44 9.21 -14.45
N SER A 25 32.41 8.41 -14.12
CA SER A 25 31.39 8.01 -15.08
C SER A 25 30.56 9.24 -15.45
N PRO A 26 30.38 9.54 -16.75
CA PRO A 26 29.54 10.64 -17.20
C PRO A 26 28.04 10.37 -16.97
N ASP A 27 27.67 9.14 -16.61
CA ASP A 27 26.30 8.73 -16.35
C ASP A 27 25.97 8.83 -14.85
N LYS A 28 25.26 9.91 -14.47
CA LYS A 28 24.86 10.18 -13.09
C LYS A 28 23.94 9.12 -12.51
N GLU A 29 23.17 8.46 -13.37
CA GLU A 29 22.17 7.47 -12.96
C GLU A 29 22.84 6.16 -12.55
N GLU A 30 23.82 5.69 -13.33
CA GLU A 30 24.62 4.50 -13.02
C GLU A 30 25.37 4.61 -11.68
N ALA A 31 25.83 5.81 -11.33
CA ALA A 31 26.48 6.09 -10.04
C ALA A 31 25.49 6.05 -8.85
N LEU A 32 24.23 6.45 -9.06
CA LEU A 32 23.19 6.41 -8.02
C LEU A 32 22.74 4.96 -7.75
N TYR A 33 22.50 4.17 -8.81
CA TYR A 33 22.13 2.75 -8.74
C TYR A 33 23.16 1.92 -7.96
N MET A 34 24.43 2.15 -8.27
CA MET A 34 25.52 1.42 -7.63
C MET A 34 25.73 1.83 -6.17
N GLY A 35 25.38 3.06 -5.77
CA GLY A 35 25.46 3.52 -4.38
C GLY A 35 24.35 2.98 -3.48
N VAL A 36 23.17 2.69 -4.04
CA VAL A 36 22.07 1.99 -3.35
C VAL A 36 22.40 0.49 -3.29
N TRP A 37 22.75 -0.14 -4.42
CA TRP A 37 23.17 -1.54 -4.47
C TRP A 37 24.36 -1.87 -3.54
N ASP A 38 25.42 -1.05 -3.54
CA ASP A 38 26.59 -1.28 -2.68
C ASP A 38 26.27 -1.22 -1.17
N ARG A 39 25.14 -0.60 -0.77
CA ARG A 39 24.73 -0.53 0.64
C ARG A 39 24.16 -1.83 1.19
N PHE A 40 23.49 -2.63 0.36
CA PHE A 40 22.77 -3.82 0.85
C PHE A 40 22.99 -5.09 0.03
N LYS A 41 23.86 -5.09 -0.99
CA LYS A 41 24.28 -6.30 -1.72
C LYS A 41 24.70 -7.46 -0.82
N ASP A 42 25.28 -7.16 0.35
CA ASP A 42 25.79 -8.16 1.29
C ASP A 42 24.66 -8.88 2.05
N CYS A 43 23.42 -8.40 1.94
CA CYS A 43 22.23 -9.00 2.55
C CYS A 43 21.61 -10.13 1.71
N PHE A 44 22.05 -10.35 0.47
CA PHE A 44 21.42 -11.28 -0.48
C PHE A 44 22.32 -12.44 -0.89
N ARG A 45 23.14 -12.95 0.04
CA ARG A 45 24.19 -13.95 -0.26
C ARG A 45 23.66 -15.23 -0.89
N THR A 46 22.39 -15.53 -0.66
CA THR A 46 21.70 -16.75 -1.08
C THR A 46 20.90 -16.61 -2.38
N HIS A 47 20.64 -15.38 -2.86
CA HIS A 47 19.82 -15.11 -4.05
C HIS A 47 20.64 -14.76 -5.29
N LYS A 48 20.07 -14.99 -6.48
CA LYS A 48 20.74 -14.63 -7.73
C LYS A 48 20.78 -13.11 -7.85
N LYS A 49 22.00 -12.56 -7.96
CA LYS A 49 22.27 -11.12 -8.13
C LYS A 49 21.36 -10.44 -9.18
N LYS A 50 21.02 -11.14 -10.26
CA LYS A 50 20.14 -10.64 -11.32
C LYS A 50 18.72 -10.33 -10.82
N GLU A 51 18.12 -11.25 -10.06
CA GLU A 51 16.74 -11.12 -9.56
C GLU A 51 16.62 -9.93 -8.58
N VAL A 52 17.62 -9.75 -7.70
CA VAL A 52 17.64 -8.62 -6.76
C VAL A 52 17.82 -7.28 -7.47
N LEU A 53 18.66 -7.22 -8.51
CA LEU A 53 18.85 -6.00 -9.30
C LEU A 53 17.60 -5.62 -10.08
N GLU A 54 16.86 -6.59 -10.61
CA GLU A 54 15.58 -6.35 -11.29
C GLU A 54 14.53 -5.76 -10.33
N VAL A 55 14.40 -6.31 -9.12
CA VAL A 55 13.48 -5.78 -8.10
C VAL A 55 13.90 -4.39 -7.64
N LEU A 56 15.21 -4.15 -7.46
CA LEU A 56 15.74 -2.83 -7.11
C LEU A 56 15.45 -1.79 -8.21
N TYR A 57 15.54 -2.20 -9.48
CA TYR A 57 15.19 -1.33 -10.60
C TYR A 57 13.71 -0.92 -10.55
N ILE A 58 12.80 -1.89 -10.33
CA ILE A 58 11.36 -1.61 -10.19
C ILE A 58 11.09 -0.67 -9.01
N LEU A 59 11.77 -0.85 -7.87
CA LEU A 59 11.61 0.05 -6.72
C LEU A 59 11.94 1.51 -7.06
N ILE A 60 13.02 1.74 -7.82
CA ILE A 60 13.48 3.11 -8.12
C ILE A 60 12.66 3.73 -9.26
N HIS A 61 12.39 2.97 -10.33
CA HIS A 61 11.82 3.49 -11.57
C HIS A 61 10.34 3.18 -11.77
N GLY A 62 9.78 2.21 -11.04
CA GLY A 62 8.53 1.56 -11.44
C GLY A 62 8.75 0.57 -12.58
N CYS A 63 7.66 -0.04 -13.07
CA CYS A 63 7.70 -0.94 -14.22
C CYS A 63 7.30 -0.19 -15.50
N GLU A 64 8.21 -0.04 -16.45
CA GLU A 64 7.87 0.44 -17.81
C GLU A 64 7.43 -0.75 -18.68
N ARG A 65 6.24 -1.31 -18.43
CA ARG A 65 5.69 -2.33 -19.33
C ARG A 65 4.95 -1.66 -20.49
N GLU A 66 5.31 -1.99 -21.72
CA GLU A 66 4.61 -1.52 -22.94
C GLU A 66 3.09 -1.73 -22.85
N ASN A 67 2.65 -2.85 -22.24
CA ASN A 67 1.24 -3.17 -22.04
C ASN A 67 0.49 -2.23 -21.06
N GLN A 68 1.19 -1.56 -20.14
CA GLN A 68 0.56 -0.61 -19.20
C GLN A 68 0.36 0.77 -19.82
N ALA A 69 1.26 1.18 -20.72
CA ALA A 69 1.11 2.39 -21.51
C ALA A 69 -0.14 2.33 -22.41
N GLU A 70 -0.44 1.16 -22.96
CA GLU A 70 -1.67 0.93 -23.75
C GLU A 70 -2.95 0.97 -22.90
N LEU A 71 -2.88 0.61 -21.63
CA LEU A 71 -4.03 0.55 -20.71
C LEU A 71 -4.30 1.87 -19.98
N ASN A 72 -3.38 2.84 -20.08
CA ASN A 72 -3.51 4.17 -19.51
C ASN A 72 -3.78 4.13 -17.98
N VAL A 73 -2.95 3.38 -17.25
CA VAL A 73 -3.08 3.11 -15.80
C VAL A 73 -1.91 3.67 -15.00
N ASP A 74 -2.14 4.20 -13.79
CA ASP A 74 -1.06 4.54 -12.83
C ASP A 74 -0.97 3.45 -11.75
N THR A 75 0.06 2.61 -11.85
CA THR A 75 0.30 1.50 -10.91
C THR A 75 1.64 1.60 -10.19
N VAL A 76 2.42 2.65 -10.44
CA VAL A 76 3.81 2.78 -9.98
C VAL A 76 3.90 2.69 -8.46
N GLY A 77 2.94 3.28 -7.74
CA GLY A 77 2.90 3.21 -6.27
C GLY A 77 2.79 1.78 -5.74
N MET A 78 1.86 0.99 -6.30
CA MET A 78 1.65 -0.41 -5.90
C MET A 78 2.85 -1.29 -6.27
N GLU A 79 3.45 -1.04 -7.44
CA GLU A 79 4.65 -1.76 -7.89
C GLU A 79 5.85 -1.50 -6.98
N LYS A 80 6.08 -0.25 -6.55
CA LYS A 80 7.15 0.09 -5.62
C LYS A 80 6.96 -0.58 -4.26
N ILE A 81 5.73 -0.57 -3.73
CA ILE A 81 5.38 -1.24 -2.46
C ILE A 81 5.67 -2.75 -2.55
N HIS A 82 5.19 -3.42 -3.59
CA HIS A 82 5.46 -4.84 -3.79
C HIS A 82 6.94 -5.13 -4.03
N ALA A 83 7.64 -4.33 -4.82
CA ALA A 83 9.07 -4.49 -5.06
C ALA A 83 9.88 -4.36 -3.76
N PHE A 84 9.54 -3.41 -2.88
CA PHE A 84 10.20 -3.28 -1.58
C PHE A 84 9.94 -4.50 -0.68
N ALA A 85 8.70 -5.01 -0.64
CA ALA A 85 8.37 -6.22 0.10
C ALA A 85 9.11 -7.46 -0.44
N GLN A 86 9.19 -7.60 -1.76
CA GLN A 86 9.95 -8.67 -2.41
C GLN A 86 11.45 -8.57 -2.14
N LEU A 87 12.00 -7.35 -2.14
CA LEU A 87 13.39 -7.10 -1.80
C LEU A 87 13.70 -7.53 -0.36
N LYS A 88 12.81 -7.19 0.59
CA LYS A 88 12.92 -7.65 1.98
C LYS A 88 12.89 -9.18 2.07
N GLN A 89 12.01 -9.86 1.34
CA GLN A 89 11.93 -11.32 1.34
C GLN A 89 13.20 -12.00 0.80
N TYR A 90 13.89 -11.39 -0.17
CA TYR A 90 15.16 -11.91 -0.69
C TYR A 90 16.35 -11.70 0.25
N ALA A 91 16.25 -10.80 1.22
CA ALA A 91 17.31 -10.61 2.19
C ALA A 91 17.38 -11.82 3.15
N ASP A 92 18.60 -12.17 3.57
CA ASP A 92 18.82 -13.18 4.60
C ASP A 92 17.95 -12.85 5.83
N PRO A 93 17.30 -13.82 6.50
CA PRO A 93 16.33 -13.55 7.58
C PRO A 93 16.83 -12.57 8.65
N SER A 94 18.11 -12.68 9.03
CA SER A 94 18.76 -11.77 10.00
C SER A 94 18.90 -10.31 9.56
N GLN A 95 18.64 -10.00 8.29
CA GLN A 95 18.78 -8.68 7.68
C GLN A 95 17.43 -8.06 7.33
N GLN A 96 16.32 -8.81 7.42
CA GLN A 96 15.00 -8.36 6.99
C GLN A 96 14.48 -7.19 7.84
N ASP A 97 14.81 -7.15 9.13
CA ASP A 97 14.41 -6.06 10.03
C ASP A 97 15.03 -4.70 9.66
N ARG A 98 16.10 -4.71 8.85
CA ARG A 98 16.73 -3.49 8.35
C ARG A 98 15.88 -2.82 7.26
N PHE A 99 14.96 -3.56 6.64
CA PHE A 99 14.01 -3.07 5.64
C PHE A 99 12.69 -2.70 6.32
N VAL A 100 12.41 -1.40 6.34
CA VAL A 100 11.22 -0.82 6.97
C VAL A 100 10.42 -0.04 5.94
N MET A 101 9.13 -0.29 5.89
CA MET A 101 8.16 0.46 5.09
C MET A 101 7.15 1.05 6.07
N ARG A 102 6.96 2.37 6.05
CA ARG A 102 6.09 3.09 7.00
C ARG A 102 5.56 4.38 6.40
N PHE A 103 4.52 4.94 6.99
CA PHE A 103 4.10 6.30 6.67
C PHE A 103 5.06 7.35 7.24
N ASP A 104 5.08 8.53 6.63
CA ASP A 104 5.62 9.72 7.26
C ASP A 104 4.71 10.19 8.40
N MET A 105 5.21 11.08 9.27
CA MET A 105 4.47 11.52 10.46
C MET A 105 3.13 12.23 10.14
N ASN A 106 2.94 12.67 8.89
CA ASN A 106 1.72 13.34 8.44
C ASN A 106 0.79 12.40 7.65
N GLN A 107 1.13 11.12 7.48
CA GLN A 107 0.41 10.14 6.66
C GLN A 107 0.11 10.62 5.22
N THR A 108 1.05 11.34 4.62
CA THR A 108 0.96 11.81 3.22
C THR A 108 1.80 10.98 2.27
N GLN A 109 2.82 10.28 2.78
CA GLN A 109 3.79 9.52 1.99
C GLN A 109 4.14 8.20 2.67
N VAL A 110 4.29 7.15 1.87
CA VAL A 110 4.94 5.90 2.28
C VAL A 110 6.44 6.03 2.02
N LEU A 111 7.24 5.73 3.04
CA LEU A 111 8.70 5.78 3.02
C LEU A 111 9.29 4.38 2.95
N PHE A 112 10.23 4.17 2.05
CA PHE A 112 10.99 2.92 1.93
C PHE A 112 12.38 3.11 2.55
N GLU A 113 12.66 2.44 3.66
CA GLU A 113 13.86 2.66 4.45
C GLU A 113 14.76 1.42 4.54
N PHE A 114 16.07 1.66 4.48
CA PHE A 114 17.09 0.67 4.81
C PHE A 114 18.09 1.28 5.79
N ASP A 115 18.33 0.61 6.93
CA ASP A 115 19.14 1.13 8.04
C ASP A 115 18.72 2.54 8.51
N GLY A 116 17.41 2.79 8.56
CA GLY A 116 16.85 4.10 8.94
C GLY A 116 17.14 5.22 7.94
N ARG A 117 17.56 4.89 6.72
CA ARG A 117 17.72 5.86 5.62
C ARG A 117 16.68 5.62 4.56
N VAL A 118 15.95 6.67 4.21
CA VAL A 118 14.99 6.66 3.10
C VAL A 118 15.73 6.42 1.79
N ILE A 119 15.36 5.35 1.09
CA ILE A 119 15.84 5.01 -0.25
C ILE A 119 14.93 5.65 -1.30
N ASP A 120 13.62 5.58 -1.07
CA ASP A 120 12.61 6.14 -1.95
C ASP A 120 11.32 6.43 -1.15
N LYS A 121 10.34 7.09 -1.77
CA LYS A 121 9.06 7.44 -1.17
C LYS A 121 7.95 7.53 -2.21
N CYS A 122 6.71 7.29 -1.80
CA CYS A 122 5.54 7.40 -2.65
C CYS A 122 4.43 8.21 -1.99
N ASN A 123 3.78 9.10 -2.75
CA ASN A 123 2.70 9.95 -2.24
C ASN A 123 1.39 9.14 -2.18
N LEU A 124 0.66 9.25 -1.07
CA LEU A 124 -0.59 8.55 -0.83
C LEU A 124 -1.66 8.85 -1.89
N HIS A 125 -1.77 10.10 -2.34
CA HIS A 125 -2.69 10.50 -3.42
C HIS A 125 -2.41 9.72 -4.71
N ARG A 126 -1.12 9.50 -5.02
CA ARG A 126 -0.71 8.73 -6.19
C ARG A 126 -0.95 7.24 -6.01
N ILE A 127 -0.67 6.69 -4.83
CA ILE A 127 -0.94 5.28 -4.51
C ILE A 127 -2.43 4.97 -4.71
N LEU A 128 -3.29 5.86 -4.22
CA LEU A 128 -4.74 5.69 -4.26
C LEU A 128 -5.39 6.20 -5.54
N ASN A 129 -4.62 6.81 -6.45
CA ASN A 129 -5.11 7.46 -7.66
C ASN A 129 -6.29 8.41 -7.39
N VAL A 130 -6.08 9.35 -6.46
CA VAL A 130 -7.01 10.44 -6.12
C VAL A 130 -6.33 11.79 -6.36
N SER A 131 -7.12 12.86 -6.45
CA SER A 131 -6.60 14.20 -6.67
C SER A 131 -5.90 14.75 -5.43
N GLU A 132 -4.98 15.71 -5.63
CA GLU A 132 -4.15 16.29 -4.56
C GLU A 132 -4.93 17.05 -3.47
N ASN A 133 -6.21 17.34 -3.71
CA ASN A 133 -7.12 17.98 -2.75
C ASN A 133 -7.94 16.96 -1.94
N CYS A 134 -7.76 15.66 -2.16
CA CYS A 134 -8.43 14.63 -1.37
C CYS A 134 -7.96 14.68 0.09
N ILE A 135 -8.91 14.57 1.02
CA ILE A 135 -8.62 14.59 2.45
C ILE A 135 -8.62 13.15 2.95
N PHE A 136 -7.50 12.73 3.54
CA PHE A 136 -7.40 11.44 4.21
C PHE A 136 -7.63 11.60 5.70
N LYS A 137 -8.49 10.74 6.26
CA LYS A 137 -8.55 10.53 7.70
C LYS A 137 -7.30 9.79 8.17
N VAL A 138 -6.90 10.07 9.40
CA VAL A 138 -5.71 9.49 10.03
C VAL A 138 -6.01 8.03 10.38
N MET A 139 -5.14 7.14 9.91
CA MET A 139 -5.18 5.71 10.22
C MET A 139 -4.44 5.41 11.52
N GLU A 140 -4.91 4.44 12.29
CA GLU A 140 -4.15 3.84 13.40
C GLU A 140 -3.02 2.93 12.91
N GLU A 141 -2.09 2.53 13.79
CA GLU A 141 -0.90 1.76 13.36
C GLU A 141 -1.25 0.39 12.76
N ASP A 142 -2.29 -0.27 13.25
CA ASP A 142 -2.79 -1.55 12.73
C ASP A 142 -3.55 -1.38 11.40
N GLU A 143 -4.25 -0.26 11.23
CA GLU A 143 -4.85 0.14 9.95
C GLU A 143 -3.78 0.46 8.90
N GLU A 144 -2.70 1.16 9.27
CA GLU A 144 -1.53 1.38 8.41
C GLU A 144 -0.89 0.05 7.99
N GLU A 145 -0.74 -0.90 8.92
CA GLU A 145 -0.21 -2.23 8.61
C GLU A 145 -1.09 -2.97 7.59
N LEU A 146 -2.41 -2.97 7.79
CA LEU A 146 -3.36 -3.59 6.88
C LEU A 146 -3.37 -2.89 5.51
N PHE A 147 -3.31 -1.57 5.47
CA PHE A 147 -3.18 -0.79 4.24
C PHE A 147 -2.00 -1.28 3.40
N LEU A 148 -0.82 -1.38 4.03
CA LEU A 148 0.40 -1.81 3.35
C LEU A 148 0.30 -3.27 2.87
N LYS A 149 -0.30 -4.18 3.65
CA LYS A 149 -0.55 -5.57 3.23
C LYS A 149 -1.43 -5.63 1.98
N ILE A 150 -2.51 -4.85 1.93
CA ILE A 150 -3.40 -4.78 0.77
C ILE A 150 -2.65 -4.23 -0.45
N CYS A 151 -1.86 -3.15 -0.30
CA CYS A 151 -1.04 -2.60 -1.38
C CYS A 151 -0.01 -3.59 -1.91
N ILE A 152 0.65 -4.37 -1.04
CA ILE A 152 1.58 -5.44 -1.45
C ILE A 152 0.85 -6.46 -2.34
N LYS A 153 -0.36 -6.89 -1.96
CA LYS A 153 -1.16 -7.83 -2.75
C LYS A 153 -1.61 -7.24 -4.08
N TYR A 154 -2.02 -5.97 -4.13
CA TYR A 154 -2.27 -5.30 -5.40
C TYR A 154 -1.05 -5.33 -6.31
N GLY A 155 0.12 -4.94 -5.81
CA GLY A 155 1.37 -4.96 -6.58
C GLY A 155 1.77 -6.38 -7.02
N GLU A 156 1.55 -7.41 -6.19
CA GLU A 156 1.75 -8.81 -6.56
C GLU A 156 0.88 -9.19 -7.76
N LYS A 157 -0.44 -8.96 -7.68
CA LYS A 157 -1.37 -9.32 -8.77
C LYS A 157 -1.09 -8.50 -10.04
N ILE A 158 -0.76 -7.21 -9.93
CA ILE A 158 -0.37 -6.35 -11.07
C ILE A 158 0.88 -6.89 -11.75
N SER A 159 1.90 -7.24 -10.95
CA SER A 159 3.18 -7.73 -11.47
C SER A 159 3.05 -9.09 -12.17
N ARG A 160 2.15 -9.95 -11.67
CA ARG A 160 1.97 -11.33 -12.13
C ARG A 160 0.92 -11.49 -13.23
N TYR A 161 -0.13 -10.67 -13.20
CA TYR A 161 -1.31 -10.79 -14.07
C TYR A 161 -1.75 -9.41 -14.62
N PRO A 162 -0.97 -8.77 -15.52
CA PRO A 162 -1.29 -7.43 -16.04
C PRO A 162 -2.66 -7.34 -16.74
N GLU A 163 -3.16 -8.44 -17.27
CA GLU A 163 -4.48 -8.53 -17.90
C GLU A 163 -5.65 -8.21 -16.96
N LEU A 164 -5.43 -8.28 -15.63
CA LEU A 164 -6.43 -7.93 -14.63
C LEU A 164 -6.72 -6.43 -14.55
N LEU A 165 -5.83 -5.58 -15.09
CA LEU A 165 -6.00 -4.13 -15.15
C LEU A 165 -7.08 -3.69 -16.17
N LYS A 166 -7.49 -4.59 -17.07
CA LYS A 166 -8.61 -4.34 -17.99
C LYS A 166 -9.93 -4.13 -17.24
N ASN A 167 -10.91 -3.53 -17.90
CA ASN A 167 -12.25 -3.28 -17.35
C ASN A 167 -12.21 -2.51 -16.01
N PHE A 168 -11.47 -1.40 -15.98
CA PHE A 168 -11.34 -0.52 -14.80
C PHE A 168 -10.87 -1.27 -13.55
N ALA A 169 -9.96 -2.22 -13.75
CA ALA A 169 -9.37 -3.04 -12.69
C ALA A 169 -10.37 -3.80 -11.80
N PHE A 170 -11.62 -4.02 -12.25
CA PHE A 170 -12.61 -4.80 -11.47
C PHE A 170 -12.08 -6.19 -11.12
N LYS A 171 -11.50 -6.89 -12.10
CA LYS A 171 -10.93 -8.22 -11.88
C LYS A 171 -9.70 -8.20 -10.97
N LEU A 172 -8.93 -7.11 -10.99
CA LEU A 172 -7.82 -6.92 -10.07
C LEU A 172 -8.34 -6.76 -8.63
N ARG A 173 -9.33 -5.89 -8.40
CA ARG A 173 -9.96 -5.76 -7.07
C ARG A 173 -10.55 -7.08 -6.60
N GLN A 174 -11.25 -7.80 -7.48
CA GLN A 174 -11.78 -9.13 -7.16
C GLN A 174 -10.68 -10.10 -6.74
N ALA A 175 -9.58 -10.17 -7.49
CA ALA A 175 -8.46 -11.06 -7.17
C ALA A 175 -7.77 -10.74 -5.84
N VAL A 176 -7.79 -9.46 -5.41
CA VAL A 176 -7.29 -9.05 -4.08
C VAL A 176 -8.30 -9.38 -2.99
N ASN A 177 -9.59 -9.08 -3.19
CA ASN A 177 -10.66 -9.39 -2.24
C ASN A 177 -10.89 -10.89 -2.06
N GLU A 178 -10.56 -11.72 -3.05
CA GLU A 178 -10.68 -13.17 -2.98
C GLU A 178 -9.51 -13.85 -2.25
N ASP A 179 -8.38 -13.14 -2.07
CA ASP A 179 -7.17 -13.64 -1.41
C ASP A 179 -7.45 -13.93 0.07
N ASP A 180 -7.23 -15.18 0.49
CA ASP A 180 -7.56 -15.62 1.85
C ASP A 180 -6.74 -14.90 2.92
N GLU A 181 -5.49 -14.52 2.62
CA GLU A 181 -4.64 -13.77 3.56
C GLU A 181 -5.21 -12.37 3.84
N ILE A 182 -5.72 -11.69 2.80
CA ILE A 182 -6.38 -10.38 2.97
C ILE A 182 -7.68 -10.53 3.75
N LYS A 183 -8.49 -11.56 3.45
CA LYS A 183 -9.71 -11.82 4.23
C LYS A 183 -9.40 -12.07 5.70
N ASP A 184 -8.39 -12.89 5.97
CA ASP A 184 -7.99 -13.24 7.34
C ASP A 184 -7.50 -11.99 8.09
N GLU A 185 -6.68 -11.14 7.47
CA GLU A 185 -6.17 -9.91 8.10
C GLU A 185 -7.26 -8.85 8.32
N VAL A 186 -8.21 -8.69 7.38
CA VAL A 186 -9.37 -7.79 7.56
C VAL A 186 -10.25 -8.24 8.72
N TYR A 187 -10.57 -9.54 8.80
CA TYR A 187 -11.36 -10.07 9.92
C TYR A 187 -10.60 -10.03 11.24
N LYS A 188 -9.30 -10.32 11.23
CA LYS A 188 -8.46 -10.21 12.43
C LYS A 188 -8.46 -8.78 12.98
N LEU A 189 -8.43 -7.77 12.12
CA LEU A 189 -8.52 -6.37 12.52
C LEU A 189 -9.94 -6.05 13.01
N MET A 190 -10.96 -6.17 12.16
CA MET A 190 -12.28 -5.59 12.42
C MET A 190 -13.21 -6.47 13.25
N ARG A 191 -13.01 -7.79 13.27
CA ARG A 191 -13.92 -8.77 13.92
C ARG A 191 -13.13 -9.96 14.46
N SER A 192 -12.19 -9.69 15.36
CA SER A 192 -11.17 -10.67 15.78
C SER A 192 -11.72 -11.97 16.37
N GLY A 193 -12.94 -11.96 16.90
CA GLY A 193 -13.65 -13.12 17.44
C GLY A 193 -14.59 -13.82 16.46
N GLU A 194 -14.82 -13.28 15.26
CA GLU A 194 -15.72 -13.85 14.25
C GLU A 194 -14.96 -14.82 13.33
N ASP A 195 -15.45 -16.06 13.20
CA ASP A 195 -15.01 -16.95 12.12
C ASP A 195 -15.66 -16.49 10.81
N ARG A 196 -14.87 -15.95 9.88
CA ARG A 196 -15.36 -15.49 8.57
C ARG A 196 -16.08 -16.55 7.73
N LYS A 197 -15.97 -17.84 8.09
CA LYS A 197 -16.64 -18.96 7.42
C LYS A 197 -17.92 -19.40 8.15
N MET A 198 -18.29 -18.75 9.25
CA MET A 198 -19.54 -19.04 9.94
C MET A 198 -20.74 -18.80 9.01
N ALA A 199 -21.80 -19.58 9.21
CA ALA A 199 -23.03 -19.39 8.46
C ALA A 199 -23.69 -18.05 8.86
N CYS A 200 -24.36 -17.41 7.90
CA CYS A 200 -25.16 -16.22 8.17
C CYS A 200 -26.25 -16.51 9.21
N VAL A 201 -26.58 -15.49 10.00
CA VAL A 201 -27.69 -15.53 10.96
C VAL A 201 -28.92 -14.87 10.32
N GLU A 202 -30.08 -15.50 10.46
CA GLU A 202 -31.34 -14.96 9.94
C GLU A 202 -31.79 -13.71 10.71
N TRP A 203 -32.37 -12.76 9.99
CA TRP A 203 -32.80 -11.49 10.55
C TRP A 203 -34.07 -11.63 11.40
N ASN A 204 -34.08 -11.03 12.59
CA ASN A 204 -35.17 -11.15 13.57
C ASN A 204 -36.17 -9.96 13.58
N GLY A 205 -35.96 -8.92 12.78
CA GLY A 205 -36.98 -7.89 12.53
C GLY A 205 -37.31 -6.98 13.71
N THR A 206 -36.33 -6.54 14.50
CA THR A 206 -36.57 -5.78 15.74
C THR A 206 -36.47 -4.25 15.61
N LEU A 207 -36.05 -3.74 14.45
CA LEU A 207 -35.82 -2.31 14.24
C LEU A 207 -37.12 -1.57 13.90
N THR A 208 -37.27 -0.37 14.46
CA THR A 208 -38.28 0.62 14.09
C THR A 208 -37.83 1.46 12.90
N ASP A 209 -38.76 2.12 12.20
CA ASP A 209 -38.43 3.01 11.08
C ASP A 209 -37.44 4.11 11.48
N SER A 210 -37.59 4.66 12.69
CA SER A 210 -36.67 5.67 13.20
C SER A 210 -35.26 5.13 13.47
N GLU A 211 -35.11 3.85 13.82
CA GLU A 211 -33.80 3.22 14.00
C GLU A 211 -33.18 2.89 12.64
N MET A 212 -33.97 2.41 11.69
CA MET A 212 -33.52 2.17 10.32
C MET A 212 -32.98 3.46 9.67
N ASP A 213 -33.65 4.59 9.89
CA ASP A 213 -33.20 5.88 9.37
C ASP A 213 -31.87 6.34 9.97
N LYS A 214 -31.61 6.05 11.25
CA LYS A 214 -30.30 6.35 11.88
C LYS A 214 -29.17 5.52 11.28
N LEU A 215 -29.45 4.28 10.90
CA LEU A 215 -28.44 3.36 10.37
C LEU A 215 -28.04 3.66 8.92
N ARG A 216 -28.73 4.56 8.22
CA ARG A 216 -28.49 4.84 6.79
C ARG A 216 -27.06 5.27 6.44
N CYS A 217 -26.34 5.94 7.35
CA CYS A 217 -24.93 6.30 7.15
C CYS A 217 -24.03 5.06 7.02
N LEU A 218 -24.45 3.90 7.54
CA LEU A 218 -23.70 2.66 7.41
C LEU A 218 -23.73 2.09 5.99
N GLN A 219 -24.55 2.63 5.08
CA GLN A 219 -24.63 2.15 3.70
C GLN A 219 -25.02 3.27 2.71
N MET A 220 -24.24 4.34 2.65
CA MET A 220 -24.38 5.39 1.63
C MET A 220 -25.81 5.97 1.54
N GLY A 221 -26.46 6.19 2.69
CA GLY A 221 -27.82 6.71 2.79
C GLY A 221 -28.94 5.67 2.56
N SER A 222 -28.58 4.44 2.18
CA SER A 222 -29.52 3.34 1.97
C SER A 222 -29.73 2.54 3.26
N PHE A 223 -30.85 1.83 3.31
CA PHE A 223 -31.10 0.82 4.33
C PHE A 223 -31.47 -0.50 3.64
N GLU A 224 -30.60 -1.50 3.78
CA GLU A 224 -30.82 -2.87 3.32
C GLU A 224 -30.12 -3.82 4.29
N ILE A 225 -30.91 -4.64 5.01
CA ILE A 225 -30.41 -5.41 6.15
C ILE A 225 -29.28 -6.38 5.78
N SER A 226 -29.34 -6.94 4.57
CA SER A 226 -28.34 -7.89 4.07
C SER A 226 -26.98 -7.26 3.78
N THR A 227 -26.91 -5.93 3.69
CA THR A 227 -25.70 -5.18 3.37
C THR A 227 -25.34 -4.13 4.42
N GLN A 228 -26.23 -3.80 5.37
CA GLN A 228 -26.08 -2.64 6.26
C GLN A 228 -24.78 -2.63 7.07
N PHE A 229 -24.28 -3.81 7.43
CA PHE A 229 -23.19 -3.96 8.40
C PHE A 229 -21.85 -4.32 7.75
N PHE A 230 -21.70 -4.21 6.43
CA PHE A 230 -20.47 -4.62 5.74
C PHE A 230 -19.24 -3.77 6.11
N LYS A 231 -19.45 -2.53 6.57
CA LYS A 231 -18.39 -1.63 7.06
C LYS A 231 -18.16 -1.74 8.58
N MET A 232 -18.99 -2.49 9.30
CA MET A 232 -18.94 -2.52 10.76
C MET A 232 -18.01 -3.61 11.26
N GLY A 233 -17.06 -3.23 12.11
CA GLY A 233 -16.32 -4.12 12.98
C GLY A 233 -16.89 -4.14 14.39
N TYR A 234 -16.49 -5.15 15.16
CA TYR A 234 -16.79 -5.24 16.58
C TYR A 234 -15.81 -6.13 17.33
N TRP A 235 -15.63 -5.84 18.61
CA TRP A 235 -14.76 -6.59 19.52
C TRP A 235 -15.44 -6.79 20.87
N GLU A 236 -15.13 -7.91 21.53
CA GLU A 236 -15.56 -8.19 22.90
C GLU A 236 -14.41 -7.92 23.87
N LEU A 237 -14.62 -6.95 24.78
CA LEU A 237 -13.66 -6.62 25.83
C LEU A 237 -14.39 -6.63 27.18
N GLU A 238 -13.92 -7.48 28.10
CA GLU A 238 -14.50 -7.61 29.46
C GLU A 238 -16.02 -7.89 29.51
N GLY A 239 -16.57 -8.48 28.45
CA GLY A 239 -18.00 -8.79 28.32
C GLY A 239 -18.85 -7.67 27.71
N GLU A 240 -18.23 -6.56 27.29
CA GLU A 240 -18.85 -5.49 26.52
C GLU A 240 -18.51 -5.63 25.03
N VAL A 241 -19.45 -5.25 24.15
CA VAL A 241 -19.25 -5.23 22.70
C VAL A 241 -19.00 -3.79 22.26
N LEU A 242 -17.82 -3.56 21.67
CA LEU A 242 -17.44 -2.28 21.09
C LEU A 242 -17.61 -2.36 19.57
N PHE A 243 -18.15 -1.31 18.96
CA PHE A 243 -18.33 -1.20 17.51
C PHE A 243 -17.46 -0.08 16.95
N ASP A 244 -16.91 -0.29 15.77
CA ASP A 244 -16.32 0.79 14.98
C ASP A 244 -16.56 0.59 13.48
N MET A 245 -16.50 1.67 12.73
CA MET A 245 -16.57 1.64 11.27
C MET A 245 -15.17 1.42 10.69
N PHE A 246 -15.08 0.55 9.71
CA PHE A 246 -13.84 0.28 9.00
C PHE A 246 -13.34 1.54 8.29
N HIS A 247 -12.03 1.84 8.41
CA HIS A 247 -11.47 3.08 7.91
C HIS A 247 -11.82 3.35 6.44
N PRO A 248 -12.27 4.56 6.07
CA PRO A 248 -12.74 4.87 4.71
C PRO A 248 -11.67 4.66 3.64
N THR A 249 -10.39 4.94 3.95
CA THR A 249 -9.27 4.65 3.04
C THR A 249 -9.11 3.16 2.74
N LEU A 250 -9.33 2.28 3.73
CA LEU A 250 -9.25 0.82 3.56
C LEU A 250 -10.45 0.28 2.77
N ILE A 251 -11.66 0.78 3.06
CA ILE A 251 -12.85 0.46 2.27
C ILE A 251 -12.66 0.89 0.82
N TYR A 252 -12.16 2.11 0.58
CA TYR A 252 -11.86 2.60 -0.76
C TYR A 252 -10.86 1.68 -1.47
N LEU A 253 -9.78 1.29 -0.78
CA LEU A 253 -8.75 0.43 -1.36
C LEU A 253 -9.29 -0.96 -1.74
N LEU A 254 -10.24 -1.51 -0.99
CA LEU A 254 -10.84 -2.82 -1.27
C LEU A 254 -11.97 -2.75 -2.32
N GLN A 255 -12.80 -1.71 -2.30
CA GLN A 255 -14.03 -1.67 -3.10
C GLN A 255 -13.96 -0.70 -4.29
N GLY A 256 -13.25 0.41 -4.14
CA GLY A 256 -13.27 1.55 -5.06
C GLY A 256 -12.03 1.72 -5.93
N TYR A 257 -10.87 1.22 -5.50
CA TYR A 257 -9.58 1.53 -6.12
C TYR A 257 -9.54 1.24 -7.63
N THR A 258 -9.27 2.28 -8.41
CA THR A 258 -9.12 2.18 -9.87
C THR A 258 -7.84 2.91 -10.32
N PRO A 259 -6.78 2.18 -10.74
CA PRO A 259 -5.53 2.78 -11.21
C PRO A 259 -5.67 3.26 -12.65
N SER A 260 -5.96 4.55 -12.87
CA SER A 260 -6.16 5.14 -14.19
C SER A 260 -5.38 6.45 -14.31
N LEU A 261 -4.80 6.71 -15.48
CA LEU A 261 -4.18 8.00 -15.83
C LEU A 261 -5.21 9.04 -16.31
N SER A 262 -6.48 8.68 -16.44
CA SER A 262 -7.54 9.60 -16.84
C SER A 262 -8.00 10.46 -15.66
N CYS A 263 -8.01 11.78 -15.84
CA CYS A 263 -8.47 12.73 -14.84
C CYS A 263 -9.90 12.42 -14.36
N ASP A 264 -10.80 12.01 -15.26
CA ASP A 264 -12.20 11.69 -14.92
C ASP A 264 -12.28 10.58 -13.85
N PHE A 265 -11.38 9.59 -13.91
CA PHE A 265 -11.34 8.51 -12.94
C PHE A 265 -10.66 8.92 -11.63
N THR A 266 -9.65 9.78 -11.69
CA THR A 266 -9.04 10.37 -10.48
C THR A 266 -10.07 11.21 -9.71
N GLU A 267 -10.92 11.98 -10.41
CA GLU A 267 -12.03 12.72 -9.81
C GLU A 267 -13.09 11.78 -9.23
N ALA A 268 -13.51 10.75 -9.97
CA ALA A 268 -14.49 9.77 -9.48
C ALA A 268 -14.00 9.01 -8.23
N ASN A 269 -12.73 8.60 -8.22
CA ASN A 269 -12.08 8.00 -7.07
C ASN A 269 -12.09 8.94 -5.86
N THR A 270 -11.82 10.23 -6.10
CA THR A 270 -11.82 11.27 -5.05
C THR A 270 -13.22 11.48 -4.49
N MET A 271 -14.25 11.56 -5.33
CA MET A 271 -15.64 11.68 -4.88
C MET A 271 -16.07 10.46 -4.06
N LEU A 272 -15.68 9.26 -4.47
CA LEU A 272 -15.99 8.04 -3.71
C LEU A 272 -15.38 8.08 -2.30
N LEU A 273 -14.11 8.46 -2.18
CA LEU A 273 -13.44 8.52 -0.88
C LEU A 273 -13.95 9.70 -0.03
N SER A 274 -13.94 10.91 -0.58
CA SER A 274 -14.25 12.14 0.18
C SER A 274 -15.75 12.34 0.42
N ASP A 275 -16.58 12.15 -0.60
CA ASP A 275 -17.99 12.60 -0.54
C ASP A 275 -18.95 11.48 -0.13
N ALA A 276 -18.52 10.21 -0.26
CA ALA A 276 -19.29 9.05 0.18
C ALA A 276 -18.68 8.39 1.42
N LEU A 277 -17.45 7.88 1.35
CA LEU A 277 -16.89 7.05 2.44
C LEU A 277 -16.51 7.88 3.68
N ASN A 278 -15.82 9.01 3.51
CA ASN A 278 -15.51 9.90 4.63
C ASN A 278 -16.77 10.48 5.26
N LYS A 279 -17.78 10.81 4.43
CA LYS A 279 -19.07 11.31 4.91
C LYS A 279 -19.82 10.26 5.74
N ASP A 280 -19.88 9.02 5.26
CA ASP A 280 -20.50 7.92 6.01
C ASP A 280 -19.81 7.70 7.37
N ASP A 281 -18.47 7.78 7.41
CA ASP A 281 -17.68 7.69 8.65
C ASP A 281 -17.92 8.90 9.58
N ASP A 282 -17.97 10.13 9.05
CA ASP A 282 -18.31 11.33 9.83
C ASP A 282 -19.72 11.22 10.43
N ASP A 283 -20.71 10.82 9.63
CA ASP A 283 -22.09 10.67 10.06
C ASP A 283 -22.23 9.58 11.14
N TYR A 284 -21.49 8.48 11.04
CA TYR A 284 -21.40 7.42 12.07
C TYR A 284 -20.72 7.91 13.36
N ARG A 285 -19.60 8.63 13.27
CA ARG A 285 -18.91 9.15 14.45
C ARG A 285 -19.72 10.23 15.16
N ASN A 286 -20.57 10.95 14.43
CA ASN A 286 -21.45 11.97 14.99
C ASN A 286 -22.61 11.37 15.82
N ASN A 287 -23.10 10.18 15.47
CA ASN A 287 -24.23 9.53 16.13
C ASN A 287 -24.37 8.05 15.79
#